data_AF-A0A3D3B4A8-F1
#
_entry.id   AF-A0A3D3B4A8-F1
#
_cell.length_a   1.000
_cell.length_b   1.000
_cell.length_c   1.000
_cell.angle_alpha   90.00
_cell.angle_beta   90.00
_cell.angle_gamma   90.00
#
_symmetry.space_group_name_H-M   'P 1'
#
loop_
_entity.id
_entity.type
_entity.pdbx_description
1 polymer ?
#
loop_
_entity_poly.entity_id
_entity_poly.type
_entity_poly.pdbx_seq_one_letter_code
_entity_poly.pdbx_strand_id
1 'polypeptide(L)'
;MSSWKTAGAVGTFVLAFAVTSLNLAWSEDTKLPNLDVAAARAANDAPATPVTQDQLNAAAGDESNFLQTNGNYDQTRYFPGKQINTSNVGKLHPAWIFQTEVKESQETTPIVVNGVMYVTTSFDHVYALNAKTGEEYWHYKHAMGPVTTYCCGPNNRGVAVYDDKVYLATLDSQLVALNAKTGSIVWQTQIADPTLGYSETMAPTAVNGKILIGTNGGEYGIRGFVRAYDAKTGKLIWNFDTSPENSVGVWAATDATGKDLHRDIAAEKAQLAKTGDPYKTVGGGVWQNPSVDLKTNRIYFVVGNPSPDLDGSVRPGDNLYTESLVSVDLDTGKYACHFQYIPHDLWDLDDTSPTVLVDAKDKDGNVVPAVIHGGKTGHVYVNSRKDCSLIRFSEAMVSQDGMYTLPTAEGARMLPGANGGVEWSVMAVNPELGLTYAVNLHQPMTYQVQSSPYPGGKLWLGGAFKVIATEESFGNVTAVDYNTGKIKWQVKTPLPMMGGALTTAGGLMFTGEGNGWFRAYDAATGKVLWSFFAGAGVNAPPASYSVDGKQYIVVGAGGNTQIDFKRGNNIIAFTVD
;
A
#
# COMPACT_ATOMS: atom_id res chain seq x y z
N MET A 1 -53.72 -42.30 -28.81
CA MET A 1 -53.62 -41.31 -29.91
C MET A 1 -54.66 -40.21 -29.68
N SER A 2 -54.16 -38.97 -29.58
CA SER A 2 -54.79 -37.63 -29.66
C SER A 2 -56.04 -37.25 -28.84
N SER A 3 -55.86 -36.31 -27.88
CA SER A 3 -56.85 -35.34 -27.36
C SER A 3 -56.19 -33.94 -27.32
N TRP A 4 -56.69 -32.89 -28.01
CA TRP A 4 -57.64 -31.83 -27.54
C TRP A 4 -57.10 -31.04 -26.30
N LYS A 5 -56.84 -29.71 -26.27
CA LYS A 5 -57.66 -28.48 -26.44
C LYS A 5 -56.73 -27.25 -26.23
N THR A 6 -56.68 -26.15 -27.00
CA THR A 6 -57.54 -24.93 -27.18
C THR A 6 -56.73 -23.64 -26.96
N ALA A 7 -57.05 -22.64 -27.77
CA ALA A 7 -56.46 -21.32 -27.91
C ALA A 7 -56.97 -20.27 -26.89
N GLY A 8 -56.34 -19.09 -26.88
CA GLY A 8 -56.95 -17.87 -26.35
C GLY A 8 -55.96 -16.72 -26.10
N ALA A 9 -55.97 -15.72 -27.00
CA ALA A 9 -55.30 -14.43 -26.86
C ALA A 9 -55.99 -13.55 -25.80
N VAL A 10 -55.26 -12.63 -25.17
CA VAL A 10 -55.83 -11.57 -24.31
C VAL A 10 -55.30 -10.22 -24.76
N GLY A 11 -56.24 -9.35 -25.12
CA GLY A 11 -56.03 -7.97 -25.54
C GLY A 11 -55.99 -6.96 -24.39
N THR A 12 -55.47 -5.80 -24.72
CA THR A 12 -55.28 -4.60 -23.88
C THR A 12 -56.62 -3.94 -23.53
N PHE A 13 -56.78 -3.54 -22.26
CA PHE A 13 -57.84 -2.62 -21.83
C PHE A 13 -57.27 -1.54 -20.89
N VAL A 14 -57.48 -0.29 -21.27
CA VAL A 14 -57.24 0.93 -20.48
C VAL A 14 -58.50 1.22 -19.68
N LEU A 15 -58.37 1.51 -18.38
CA LEU A 15 -59.47 2.01 -17.55
C LEU A 15 -59.07 3.30 -16.83
N ALA A 16 -59.82 4.36 -17.12
CA ALA A 16 -59.86 5.60 -16.35
C ALA A 16 -60.82 5.44 -15.16
N PHE A 17 -60.50 6.03 -14.01
CA PHE A 17 -61.45 6.17 -12.90
C PHE A 17 -61.54 7.61 -12.39
N ALA A 18 -62.80 7.97 -12.13
CA ALA A 18 -63.29 9.28 -11.73
C ALA A 18 -63.02 9.60 -10.25
N VAL A 19 -62.96 10.90 -9.97
CA VAL A 19 -62.81 11.48 -8.64
C VAL A 19 -64.18 11.57 -7.96
N THR A 20 -64.29 11.02 -6.74
CA THR A 20 -65.35 11.37 -5.79
C THR A 20 -64.73 11.69 -4.44
N SER A 21 -64.96 12.93 -4.00
CA SER A 21 -64.56 13.50 -2.72
C SER A 21 -65.42 12.99 -1.57
N LEU A 22 -64.78 12.49 -0.51
CA LEU A 22 -65.38 12.33 0.82
C LEU A 22 -64.52 13.05 1.84
N ASN A 23 -65.09 14.10 2.43
CA ASN A 23 -64.57 14.80 3.60
C ASN A 23 -64.79 13.94 4.84
N LEU A 24 -63.72 13.60 5.55
CA LEU A 24 -63.76 13.10 6.92
C LEU A 24 -62.74 13.88 7.75
N ALA A 25 -63.25 14.48 8.81
CA ALA A 25 -62.56 15.41 9.70
C ALA A 25 -61.44 14.72 10.49
N TRP A 26 -60.32 15.43 10.64
CA TRP A 26 -59.23 15.07 11.54
C TRP A 26 -59.50 15.67 12.92
N SER A 27 -59.52 14.83 13.96
CA SER A 27 -59.34 15.28 15.34
C SER A 27 -57.86 15.19 15.69
N GLU A 28 -57.30 16.28 16.20
CA GLU A 28 -55.98 16.36 16.80
C GLU A 28 -55.88 15.48 18.06
N ASP A 29 -54.64 15.26 18.50
CA ASP A 29 -54.20 14.59 19.73
C ASP A 29 -53.99 13.07 19.72
N THR A 30 -52.88 12.66 19.10
CA THR A 30 -51.98 11.68 19.74
C THR A 30 -50.52 12.11 19.54
N LYS A 31 -49.89 12.63 20.60
CA LYS A 31 -48.45 12.88 20.66
C LYS A 31 -47.71 11.54 20.56
N LEU A 32 -47.03 11.31 19.44
CA LEU A 32 -45.99 10.30 19.34
C LEU A 32 -44.87 10.67 20.32
N PRO A 33 -44.32 9.72 21.10
CA PRO A 33 -43.19 10.02 21.97
C PRO A 33 -42.01 10.44 21.10
N ASN A 34 -41.40 11.58 21.47
CA ASN A 34 -40.10 11.98 20.96
C ASN A 34 -39.16 10.78 21.08
N LEU A 35 -38.73 10.24 19.94
CA LEU A 35 -37.49 9.50 19.89
C LEU A 35 -36.42 10.53 20.23
N ASP A 36 -35.96 10.49 21.49
CA ASP A 36 -34.74 11.16 21.88
C ASP A 36 -33.66 10.75 20.88
N VAL A 37 -33.29 11.72 20.05
CA VAL A 37 -32.05 11.69 19.30
C VAL A 37 -30.98 11.38 20.34
N ALA A 38 -30.43 10.17 20.28
CA ALA A 38 -29.30 9.80 21.11
C ALA A 38 -28.29 10.93 20.99
N ALA A 39 -28.00 11.58 22.13
CA ALA A 39 -27.08 12.69 22.20
C ALA A 39 -25.79 12.28 21.47
N ALA A 40 -25.50 12.95 20.36
CA ALA A 40 -24.20 12.84 19.72
C ALA A 40 -23.17 13.13 20.81
N ARG A 41 -22.36 12.13 21.15
CA ARG A 41 -21.23 12.30 22.05
C ARG A 41 -20.43 13.47 21.47
N ALA A 42 -20.31 14.58 22.22
CA ALA A 42 -19.54 15.72 21.74
C ALA A 42 -18.12 15.21 21.45
N ALA A 43 -17.70 15.27 20.19
CA ALA A 43 -16.33 14.97 19.80
C ALA A 43 -15.43 15.89 20.62
N ASN A 44 -14.52 15.31 21.40
CA ASN A 44 -13.56 16.10 22.14
C ASN A 44 -12.45 16.48 21.16
N ASP A 45 -12.25 17.77 20.95
CA ASP A 45 -11.09 18.27 20.21
C ASP A 45 -9.82 17.54 20.68
N ALA A 46 -9.07 16.97 19.73
CA ALA A 46 -7.79 16.35 20.02
C ALA A 46 -6.82 17.42 20.55
N PRO A 47 -5.96 17.11 21.55
CA PRO A 47 -4.91 18.02 22.00
C PRO A 47 -3.73 18.06 20.99
N ALA A 48 -4.06 18.15 19.70
CA ALA A 48 -3.12 18.18 18.60
C ALA A 48 -2.27 19.46 18.65
N THR A 49 -0.97 19.30 18.44
CA THR A 49 0.00 20.38 18.33
C THR A 49 0.56 20.41 16.92
N PRO A 50 0.91 21.59 16.37
CA PRO A 50 1.46 21.68 15.03
C PRO A 50 2.74 20.85 14.88
N VAL A 51 2.84 20.07 13.79
CA VAL A 51 4.02 19.29 13.44
C VAL A 51 4.95 20.12 12.57
N THR A 52 6.13 20.44 13.09
CA THR A 52 7.15 21.23 12.40
C THR A 52 7.96 20.37 11.42
N GLN A 53 8.59 21.03 10.43
CA GLN A 53 9.54 20.35 9.54
C GLN A 53 10.73 19.76 10.32
N ASP A 54 11.19 20.44 11.37
CA ASP A 54 12.31 19.96 12.19
C ASP A 54 11.97 18.67 12.94
N GLN A 55 10.73 18.52 13.42
CA GLN A 55 10.25 17.26 13.99
C GLN A 55 10.27 16.13 12.95
N LEU A 56 9.79 16.39 11.72
CA LEU A 56 9.83 15.39 10.65
C LEU A 56 11.27 15.02 10.26
N ASN A 57 12.17 16.01 10.19
CA ASN A 57 13.60 15.80 9.91
C ASN A 57 14.28 14.94 11.00
N ALA A 58 13.86 15.11 12.26
CA ALA A 58 14.42 14.41 13.41
C ALA A 58 13.76 13.06 13.72
N ALA A 59 12.74 12.64 12.95
CA ALA A 59 11.91 11.48 13.25
C ALA A 59 12.70 10.17 13.46
N ALA A 60 13.85 9.99 12.80
CA ALA A 60 14.68 8.80 12.95
C ALA A 60 15.25 8.61 14.37
N GLY A 61 15.38 9.70 15.14
CA GLY A 61 15.87 9.70 16.52
C GLY A 61 14.78 9.95 17.56
N ASP A 62 13.50 10.02 17.16
CA ASP A 62 12.40 10.32 18.06
C ASP A 62 11.94 9.04 18.79
N GLU A 63 12.14 9.00 20.12
CA GLU A 63 11.73 7.88 20.98
C GLU A 63 10.29 8.02 21.52
N SER A 64 9.58 9.10 21.17
CA SER A 64 8.22 9.40 21.64
C SER A 64 7.18 9.26 20.54
N ASN A 65 7.50 9.71 19.33
CA ASN A 65 6.55 9.81 18.23
C ASN A 65 6.82 8.78 17.13
N PHE A 66 5.78 8.53 16.33
CA PHE A 66 5.89 7.84 15.05
C PHE A 66 5.30 8.74 13.98
N LEU A 67 6.12 9.67 13.48
CA LEU A 67 5.66 10.85 12.75
C LEU A 67 5.36 10.62 11.27
N GLN A 68 5.94 9.59 10.68
CA GLN A 68 5.83 9.29 9.25
C GLN A 68 5.40 7.84 9.05
N THR A 69 4.74 7.55 7.93
CA THR A 69 4.19 6.21 7.61
C THR A 69 5.23 5.10 7.81
N ASN A 70 6.47 5.31 7.38
CA ASN A 70 7.56 4.33 7.54
C ASN A 70 8.61 4.77 8.59
N GLY A 71 8.18 5.51 9.61
CA GLY A 71 8.97 5.95 10.76
C GLY A 71 9.74 7.25 10.54
N ASN A 72 10.41 7.37 9.39
CA ASN A 72 11.23 8.55 9.04
C ASN A 72 11.38 8.68 7.51
N TYR A 73 12.07 9.71 7.06
CA TYR A 73 12.29 9.97 5.63
C TYR A 73 13.12 8.90 4.90
N ASP A 74 14.02 8.22 5.62
CA ASP A 74 14.76 7.07 5.11
C ASP A 74 13.87 5.81 5.02
N GLN A 75 12.68 5.84 5.62
CA GLN A 75 11.68 4.76 5.66
C GLN A 75 12.13 3.47 6.35
N THR A 76 13.07 3.57 7.29
CA THR A 76 13.68 2.37 7.90
C THR A 76 12.74 1.55 8.79
N ARG A 77 11.62 2.12 9.25
CA ARG A 77 10.76 1.52 10.28
C ARG A 77 11.56 1.00 11.50
N TYR A 78 12.65 1.71 11.81
CA TYR A 78 13.44 1.51 13.02
C TYR A 78 12.97 2.49 14.09
N PHE A 79 12.49 1.97 15.21
CA PHE A 79 12.15 2.79 16.37
C PHE A 79 13.32 2.82 17.36
N PRO A 80 13.85 4.01 17.73
CA PRO A 80 15.03 4.11 18.57
C PRO A 80 14.78 3.74 20.04
N GLY A 81 13.52 3.64 20.48
CA GLY A 81 13.18 3.25 21.85
C GLY A 81 13.47 1.78 22.16
N LYS A 82 14.04 1.54 23.35
CA LYS A 82 14.51 0.22 23.83
C LYS A 82 13.91 -0.24 25.17
N GLN A 83 12.87 0.45 25.67
CA GLN A 83 12.22 0.06 26.93
C GLN A 83 11.61 -1.35 26.81
N ILE A 84 10.99 -1.65 25.67
CA ILE A 84 10.60 -3.00 25.27
C ILE A 84 11.78 -3.61 24.50
N ASN A 85 12.32 -4.72 25.01
CA ASN A 85 13.51 -5.37 24.49
C ASN A 85 13.47 -6.90 24.67
N THR A 86 14.49 -7.59 24.17
CA THR A 86 14.59 -9.07 24.20
C THR A 86 14.48 -9.69 25.60
N SER A 87 14.80 -8.95 26.67
CA SER A 87 14.75 -9.46 28.06
C SER A 87 13.35 -9.38 28.70
N ASN A 88 12.47 -8.50 28.21
CA ASN A 88 11.17 -8.24 28.83
C ASN A 88 9.97 -8.39 27.88
N VAL A 89 10.17 -8.55 26.57
CA VAL A 89 9.08 -8.69 25.59
C VAL A 89 8.12 -9.84 25.90
N GLY A 90 8.57 -10.88 26.60
CA GLY A 90 7.70 -11.96 27.07
C GLY A 90 6.59 -11.52 28.05
N LYS A 91 6.68 -10.31 28.61
CA LYS A 91 5.68 -9.70 29.51
C LYS A 91 4.72 -8.74 28.79
N LEU A 92 4.89 -8.57 27.48
CA LEU A 92 4.08 -7.67 26.68
C LEU A 92 2.60 -8.12 26.72
N HIS A 93 1.68 -7.18 26.97
CA HIS A 93 0.26 -7.45 27.04
C HIS A 93 -0.55 -6.27 26.44
N PRO A 94 -1.80 -6.50 26.00
CA PRO A 94 -2.64 -5.41 25.51
C PRO A 94 -2.83 -4.33 26.59
N ALA A 95 -2.48 -3.09 26.27
CA ALA A 95 -2.76 -1.92 27.10
C ALA A 95 -4.19 -1.43 26.87
N TRP A 96 -4.62 -1.40 25.60
CA TRP A 96 -5.96 -1.03 25.18
C TRP A 96 -6.27 -1.58 23.78
N ILE A 97 -7.56 -1.66 23.46
CA ILE A 97 -8.08 -2.04 22.14
C ILE A 97 -9.14 -1.02 21.75
N PHE A 98 -9.02 -0.45 20.55
CA PHE A 98 -10.04 0.37 19.92
C PHE A 98 -10.68 -0.40 18.77
N GLN A 99 -12.01 -0.36 18.66
CA GLN A 99 -12.73 -1.01 17.56
C GLN A 99 -13.29 0.07 16.64
N THR A 100 -12.84 0.08 15.39
CA THR A 100 -13.36 1.00 14.38
C THR A 100 -14.77 0.55 13.94
N GLU A 101 -15.57 1.47 13.40
CA GLU A 101 -16.87 1.12 12.82
C GLU A 101 -16.75 0.25 11.54
N VAL A 102 -15.58 0.20 10.91
CA VAL A 102 -15.37 -0.46 9.62
C VAL A 102 -14.72 -1.82 9.83
N LYS A 103 -15.48 -2.88 9.55
CA LYS A 103 -15.00 -4.27 9.57
C LYS A 103 -14.65 -4.73 8.16
N GLU A 104 -13.48 -4.30 7.71
CA GLU A 104 -12.92 -4.60 6.39
C GLU A 104 -11.39 -4.62 6.50
N SER A 105 -10.67 -4.82 5.40
CA SER A 105 -9.21 -4.82 5.39
C SER A 105 -8.63 -3.57 6.06
N GLN A 106 -7.56 -3.77 6.83
CA GLN A 106 -6.83 -2.69 7.49
C GLN A 106 -5.35 -2.77 7.13
N GLU A 107 -4.89 -1.76 6.39
CA GLU A 107 -3.49 -1.59 5.98
C GLU A 107 -2.83 -0.35 6.61
N THR A 108 -3.54 0.31 7.53
CA THR A 108 -3.09 1.56 8.18
C THR A 108 -1.77 1.40 8.91
N THR A 109 -0.85 2.33 8.70
CA THR A 109 0.18 2.64 9.70
C THR A 109 -0.39 3.67 10.68
N PRO A 110 -0.47 3.36 11.99
CA PRO A 110 -0.79 4.37 13.00
C PRO A 110 0.30 5.46 13.06
N ILE A 111 -0.11 6.72 12.93
CA ILE A 111 0.77 7.89 13.10
C ILE A 111 0.55 8.45 14.50
N VAL A 112 1.62 8.64 15.29
CA VAL A 112 1.50 9.12 16.67
C VAL A 112 2.30 10.40 16.84
N VAL A 113 1.62 11.46 17.26
CA VAL A 113 2.18 12.80 17.50
C VAL A 113 1.75 13.28 18.88
N ASN A 114 2.70 13.45 19.78
CA ASN A 114 2.51 14.06 21.10
C ASN A 114 1.29 13.51 21.86
N GLY A 115 1.12 12.18 21.83
CA GLY A 115 0.02 11.48 22.52
C GLY A 115 -1.30 11.40 21.75
N VAL A 116 -1.39 11.96 20.53
CA VAL A 116 -2.53 11.76 19.61
C VAL A 116 -2.14 10.77 18.53
N MET A 117 -2.98 9.75 18.32
CA MET A 117 -2.79 8.74 17.29
C MET A 117 -3.81 8.93 16.16
N TYR A 118 -3.35 8.92 14.91
CA TYR A 118 -4.20 8.93 13.73
C TYR A 118 -4.14 7.56 13.04
N VAL A 119 -5.31 6.98 12.78
CA VAL A 119 -5.45 5.69 12.08
C VAL A 119 -6.49 5.81 10.98
N THR A 120 -6.28 5.07 9.89
CA THR A 120 -7.23 5.00 8.78
C THR A 120 -7.93 3.65 8.74
N THR A 121 -9.04 3.57 8.03
CA THR A 121 -9.71 2.30 7.72
C THR A 121 -9.94 2.19 6.23
N SER A 122 -10.41 1.01 5.81
CA SER A 122 -11.08 0.91 4.51
C SER A 122 -12.17 1.98 4.35
N PHE A 123 -12.42 2.38 3.11
CA PHE A 123 -13.36 3.47 2.76
C PHE A 123 -12.99 4.85 3.34
N ASP A 124 -11.70 5.09 3.56
CA ASP A 124 -11.12 6.42 3.83
C ASP A 124 -11.66 7.13 5.07
N HIS A 125 -11.98 6.38 6.13
CA HIS A 125 -12.20 6.99 7.45
C HIS A 125 -10.85 7.32 8.11
N VAL A 126 -10.86 8.36 8.95
CA VAL A 126 -9.72 8.73 9.82
C VAL A 126 -10.21 8.90 11.25
N TYR A 127 -9.55 8.25 12.20
CA TYR A 127 -9.80 8.47 13.62
C TYR A 127 -8.61 9.19 14.23
N ALA A 128 -8.87 10.15 15.13
CA ALA A 128 -7.89 10.60 16.10
C ALA A 128 -8.20 9.99 17.47
N LEU A 129 -7.21 9.33 18.06
CA LEU A 129 -7.33 8.59 19.31
C LEU A 129 -6.33 9.14 20.33
N ASN A 130 -6.67 9.05 21.61
CA ASN A 130 -5.71 9.17 22.69
C ASN A 130 -4.77 7.97 22.64
N ALA A 131 -3.49 8.19 22.34
CA ALA A 131 -2.51 7.12 22.16
C ALA A 131 -2.25 6.32 23.46
N LYS A 132 -2.61 6.86 24.63
CA LYS A 132 -2.46 6.15 25.92
C LYS A 132 -3.65 5.25 26.24
N THR A 133 -4.86 5.61 25.83
CA THR A 133 -6.11 4.97 26.28
C THR A 133 -6.95 4.35 25.16
N GLY A 134 -6.71 4.73 23.90
CA GLY A 134 -7.56 4.36 22.77
C GLY A 134 -8.88 5.13 22.70
N GLU A 135 -9.09 6.14 23.56
CA GLU A 135 -10.29 6.98 23.52
C GLU A 135 -10.34 7.83 22.25
N GLU A 136 -11.47 7.82 21.55
CA GLU A 136 -11.67 8.63 20.35
C GLU A 136 -11.83 10.11 20.69
N TYR A 137 -11.06 10.96 20.03
CA TYR A 137 -11.23 12.41 20.02
C TYR A 137 -12.26 12.82 18.95
N TRP A 138 -11.97 12.42 17.70
CA TRP A 138 -12.83 12.68 16.55
C TRP A 138 -12.70 11.56 15.51
N HIS A 139 -13.72 11.47 14.65
CA HIS A 139 -13.80 10.53 13.54
C HIS A 139 -14.28 11.26 12.28
N TYR A 140 -13.43 11.26 11.25
CA TYR A 140 -13.77 11.72 9.91
C TYR A 140 -14.23 10.53 9.05
N LYS A 141 -15.38 10.69 8.40
CA LYS A 141 -15.94 9.74 7.43
C LYS A 141 -15.92 10.40 6.06
N HIS A 142 -15.09 9.92 5.15
CA HIS A 142 -15.02 10.49 3.82
C HIS A 142 -16.34 10.29 3.07
N ALA A 143 -16.86 11.37 2.48
CA ALA A 143 -18.05 11.32 1.64
C ALA A 143 -17.64 10.89 0.23
N MET A 144 -17.53 9.58 0.03
CA MET A 144 -17.06 8.99 -1.21
C MET A 144 -17.82 9.50 -2.44
N GLY A 145 -17.08 9.84 -3.49
CA GLY A 145 -17.65 10.16 -4.80
C GLY A 145 -18.46 9.02 -5.43
N PRO A 146 -19.21 9.31 -6.51
CA PRO A 146 -20.08 8.32 -7.16
C PRO A 146 -19.33 7.21 -7.92
N VAL A 147 -18.03 7.40 -8.15
CA VAL A 147 -17.16 6.45 -8.84
C VAL A 147 -15.95 6.18 -7.97
N THR A 148 -15.76 4.90 -7.63
CA THR A 148 -14.57 4.39 -6.98
C THR A 148 -14.03 3.22 -7.78
N THR A 149 -12.71 3.21 -7.97
CA THR A 149 -12.05 2.21 -8.80
C THR A 149 -10.84 1.65 -8.06
N TYR A 150 -10.91 0.40 -7.59
CA TYR A 150 -9.81 -0.23 -6.87
C TYR A 150 -9.75 -1.73 -7.19
N CYS A 151 -8.55 -2.24 -7.49
CA CYS A 151 -8.33 -3.66 -7.83
C CYS A 151 -8.46 -4.58 -6.60
N CYS A 152 -7.89 -4.13 -5.48
CA CYS A 152 -7.33 -5.03 -4.47
C CYS A 152 -7.95 -4.80 -3.07
N GLY A 153 -9.15 -4.21 -3.07
CA GLY A 153 -9.91 -3.84 -1.88
C GLY A 153 -9.98 -2.33 -1.64
N PRO A 154 -10.94 -1.89 -0.82
CA PRO A 154 -11.14 -0.47 -0.49
C PRO A 154 -10.13 0.02 0.56
N ASN A 155 -8.85 -0.29 0.36
CA ASN A 155 -7.81 -0.17 1.39
C ASN A 155 -7.33 1.28 1.56
N ASN A 156 -6.79 1.60 2.73
CA ASN A 156 -6.08 2.85 2.98
C ASN A 156 -4.88 2.59 3.89
N ARG A 157 -3.69 3.09 3.53
CA ARG A 157 -2.43 2.79 4.23
C ARG A 157 -2.01 3.80 5.29
N GLY A 158 -2.73 4.92 5.41
CA GLY A 158 -2.50 5.88 6.48
C GLY A 158 -2.61 7.34 6.05
N VAL A 159 -2.09 8.20 6.92
CA VAL A 159 -2.10 9.66 6.74
C VAL A 159 -0.68 10.23 6.83
N ALA A 160 -0.52 11.46 6.36
CA ALA A 160 0.62 12.30 6.75
C ALA A 160 0.19 13.37 7.76
N VAL A 161 1.14 13.90 8.51
CA VAL A 161 0.94 15.03 9.43
C VAL A 161 1.94 16.13 9.14
N TYR A 162 1.48 17.38 9.09
CA TYR A 162 2.33 18.55 8.91
C TYR A 162 1.57 19.82 9.29
N ASP A 163 2.24 20.70 10.03
CA ASP A 163 1.64 21.87 10.66
C ASP A 163 0.41 21.44 11.50
N ASP A 164 -0.70 22.16 11.43
CA ASP A 164 -1.96 21.86 12.13
C ASP A 164 -2.89 20.88 11.38
N LYS A 165 -2.37 20.07 10.44
CA LYS A 165 -3.18 19.25 9.53
C LYS A 165 -2.77 17.77 9.46
N VAL A 166 -3.77 16.95 9.14
CA VAL A 166 -3.67 15.53 8.79
C VAL A 166 -4.06 15.39 7.32
N TYR A 167 -3.29 14.68 6.51
CA TYR A 167 -3.49 14.55 5.06
C TYR A 167 -3.81 13.10 4.70
N LEU A 168 -4.85 12.91 3.89
CA LEU A 168 -5.38 11.62 3.46
C LEU A 168 -5.55 11.63 1.94
N ALA A 169 -5.18 10.54 1.27
CA ALA A 169 -5.57 10.28 -0.11
C ALA A 169 -6.71 9.25 -0.14
N THR A 170 -7.61 9.36 -1.12
CA THR A 170 -8.89 8.64 -1.12
C THR A 170 -9.12 7.79 -2.37
N LEU A 171 -9.99 6.78 -2.25
CA LEU A 171 -10.35 5.81 -3.29
C LEU A 171 -11.06 6.46 -4.50
N ASP A 172 -11.60 7.67 -4.35
CA ASP A 172 -12.17 8.48 -5.42
C ASP A 172 -11.18 9.53 -5.98
N SER A 173 -9.87 9.31 -5.76
CA SER A 173 -8.76 10.12 -6.28
C SER A 173 -8.74 11.56 -5.78
N GLN A 174 -8.99 11.77 -4.48
CA GLN A 174 -8.81 13.08 -3.84
C GLN A 174 -7.62 13.09 -2.87
N LEU A 175 -7.03 14.26 -2.70
CA LEU A 175 -6.15 14.58 -1.58
C LEU A 175 -6.90 15.54 -0.64
N VAL A 176 -7.05 15.14 0.61
CA VAL A 176 -7.83 15.83 1.63
C VAL A 176 -6.91 16.26 2.76
N ALA A 177 -7.00 17.52 3.18
CA ALA A 177 -6.38 18.00 4.41
C ALA A 177 -7.46 18.24 5.47
N LEU A 178 -7.28 17.60 6.62
CA LEU A 178 -8.13 17.73 7.80
C LEU A 178 -7.40 18.57 8.85
N ASN A 179 -8.14 19.37 9.61
CA ASN A 179 -7.62 20.04 10.79
C ASN A 179 -7.33 18.99 11.87
N ALA A 180 -6.09 18.91 12.35
CA ALA A 180 -5.64 17.84 13.26
C ALA A 180 -6.40 17.81 14.60
N LYS A 181 -6.88 18.97 15.05
CA LYS A 181 -7.63 19.12 16.31
C LYS A 181 -9.07 18.63 16.21
N THR A 182 -9.72 18.87 15.08
CA THR A 182 -11.19 18.72 14.94
C THR A 182 -11.63 17.67 13.94
N GLY A 183 -10.74 17.21 13.05
CA GLY A 183 -11.07 16.33 11.93
C GLY A 183 -11.85 17.01 10.79
N SER A 184 -12.09 18.33 10.87
CA SER A 184 -12.81 19.08 9.84
C SER A 184 -11.96 19.30 8.59
N ILE A 185 -12.57 19.26 7.40
CA ILE A 185 -11.87 19.50 6.13
C ILE A 185 -11.38 20.96 6.09
N VAL A 186 -10.09 21.15 5.82
CA VAL A 186 -9.47 22.45 5.52
C VAL A 186 -9.49 22.70 4.02
N TRP A 187 -9.07 21.72 3.23
CA TRP A 187 -9.13 21.74 1.77
C TRP A 187 -9.20 20.32 1.21
N GLN A 188 -9.68 20.19 -0.03
CA GLN A 188 -9.68 18.95 -0.80
C GLN A 188 -9.35 19.26 -2.26
N THR A 189 -8.59 18.38 -2.91
CA THR A 189 -8.16 18.53 -4.31
C THR A 189 -8.38 17.21 -5.05
N GLN A 190 -9.08 17.26 -6.18
CA GLN A 190 -9.16 16.12 -7.10
C GLN A 190 -7.79 15.94 -7.77
N ILE A 191 -7.12 14.82 -7.51
CA ILE A 191 -5.79 14.56 -8.06
C ILE A 191 -5.84 13.79 -9.37
N ALA A 192 -6.85 12.98 -9.62
CA ALA A 192 -7.03 12.30 -10.91
C ALA A 192 -8.51 12.02 -11.18
N ASP A 193 -8.84 11.62 -12.41
CA ASP A 193 -10.22 11.30 -12.78
C ASP A 193 -10.54 9.83 -12.45
N PRO A 194 -11.34 9.53 -11.42
CA PRO A 194 -11.62 8.14 -11.03
C PRO A 194 -12.42 7.36 -12.09
N THR A 195 -13.06 8.05 -13.05
CA THR A 195 -13.75 7.41 -14.19
C THR A 195 -12.78 6.81 -15.21
N LEU A 196 -11.51 7.22 -15.16
CA LEU A 196 -10.42 6.69 -15.97
C LEU A 196 -9.60 5.61 -15.24
N GLY A 197 -10.12 5.11 -14.10
CA GLY A 197 -9.49 4.01 -13.36
C GLY A 197 -8.51 4.42 -12.28
N TYR A 198 -8.38 5.72 -11.99
CA TYR A 198 -7.52 6.22 -10.92
C TYR A 198 -8.16 6.07 -9.54
N SER A 199 -7.34 5.73 -8.55
CA SER A 199 -7.65 5.83 -7.13
C SER A 199 -6.38 6.02 -6.32
N GLU A 200 -6.51 6.23 -5.01
CA GLU A 200 -5.38 6.23 -4.08
C GLU A 200 -5.64 5.31 -2.91
N THR A 201 -4.63 4.52 -2.56
CA THR A 201 -4.61 3.75 -1.30
C THR A 201 -3.36 4.03 -0.46
N MET A 202 -2.35 4.69 -1.03
CA MET A 202 -1.12 5.02 -0.31
C MET A 202 -1.32 6.13 0.72
N ALA A 203 -0.52 6.11 1.78
CA ALA A 203 -0.42 7.26 2.68
C ALA A 203 0.36 8.39 1.96
N PRO A 204 -0.03 9.66 2.09
CA PRO A 204 0.80 10.76 1.58
C PRO A 204 2.16 10.87 2.31
N THR A 205 3.13 11.60 1.75
CA THR A 205 4.38 11.97 2.42
C THR A 205 4.47 13.49 2.56
N ALA A 206 4.61 14.02 3.78
CA ALA A 206 4.78 15.45 4.01
C ALA A 206 6.27 15.84 4.12
N VAL A 207 6.70 16.84 3.36
CA VAL A 207 8.07 17.38 3.42
C VAL A 207 8.17 18.80 2.85
N ASN A 208 8.87 19.69 3.57
CA ASN A 208 9.19 21.05 3.16
C ASN A 208 7.98 21.83 2.60
N GLY A 209 6.85 21.75 3.32
CA GLY A 209 5.60 22.39 2.92
C GLY A 209 4.87 21.72 1.74
N LYS A 210 5.29 20.52 1.34
CA LYS A 210 4.70 19.75 0.24
C LYS A 210 4.08 18.45 0.75
N ILE A 211 3.03 18.00 0.07
CA ILE A 211 2.44 16.68 0.22
C ILE A 211 2.70 15.92 -1.07
N LEU A 212 3.52 14.88 -0.98
CA LEU A 212 3.83 13.98 -2.07
C LEU A 212 2.80 12.86 -2.11
N ILE A 213 2.30 12.57 -3.31
CA ILE A 213 1.39 11.47 -3.56
C ILE A 213 1.68 10.87 -4.94
N GLY A 214 1.62 9.54 -5.04
CA GLY A 214 1.75 8.82 -6.28
C GLY A 214 0.39 8.55 -6.91
N THR A 215 0.18 7.33 -7.41
CA THR A 215 -1.11 6.92 -7.99
C THR A 215 -1.33 5.41 -8.08
N ASN A 216 -2.59 4.97 -8.00
CA ASN A 216 -3.00 3.60 -8.31
C ASN A 216 -3.80 3.51 -9.62
N GLY A 217 -3.82 2.30 -10.19
CA GLY A 217 -4.68 1.96 -11.33
C GLY A 217 -3.97 1.22 -12.46
N GLY A 218 -2.84 0.54 -12.20
CA GLY A 218 -2.11 -0.25 -13.21
C GLY A 218 -3.05 -1.18 -13.98
N GLU A 219 -3.93 -1.85 -13.26
CA GLU A 219 -4.93 -2.79 -13.80
C GLU A 219 -6.04 -2.11 -14.62
N TYR A 220 -6.04 -0.79 -14.77
CA TYR A 220 -7.08 0.00 -15.45
C TYR A 220 -6.55 0.86 -16.60
N GLY A 221 -5.27 0.69 -16.98
CA GLY A 221 -4.66 1.42 -18.09
C GLY A 221 -4.54 2.92 -17.84
N ILE A 222 -4.14 3.30 -16.63
CA ILE A 222 -3.82 4.70 -16.30
C ILE A 222 -2.49 5.15 -16.92
N ARG A 223 -2.19 6.44 -16.81
CA ARG A 223 -0.84 6.98 -16.91
C ARG A 223 -0.35 7.31 -15.51
N GLY A 224 0.60 6.53 -15.01
CA GLY A 224 1.14 6.73 -13.67
C GLY A 224 1.82 8.08 -13.45
N PHE A 225 1.86 8.53 -12.20
CA PHE A 225 2.52 9.77 -11.80
C PHE A 225 2.98 9.77 -10.34
N VAL A 226 3.89 10.69 -10.03
CA VAL A 226 4.14 11.24 -8.69
C VAL A 226 3.94 12.74 -8.74
N ARG A 227 3.29 13.30 -7.72
CA ARG A 227 2.99 14.73 -7.63
C ARG A 227 3.34 15.30 -6.28
N ALA A 228 3.65 16.59 -6.27
CA ALA A 228 3.71 17.38 -5.05
C ALA A 228 2.61 18.44 -5.05
N TYR A 229 1.92 18.56 -3.91
CA TYR A 229 0.94 19.59 -3.66
C TYR A 229 1.42 20.49 -2.52
N ASP A 230 1.11 21.78 -2.57
CA ASP A 230 1.35 22.70 -1.47
C ASP A 230 0.49 22.31 -0.26
N ALA A 231 1.13 22.04 0.87
CA ALA A 231 0.46 21.53 2.08
C ALA A 231 -0.59 22.50 2.65
N LYS A 232 -0.40 23.80 2.43
CA LYS A 232 -1.31 24.83 2.93
C LYS A 232 -2.57 24.96 2.08
N THR A 233 -2.44 24.85 0.76
CA THR A 233 -3.49 25.24 -0.20
C THR A 233 -4.02 24.09 -1.05
N GLY A 234 -3.36 22.93 -1.09
CA GLY A 234 -3.71 21.81 -1.95
C GLY A 234 -3.39 22.04 -3.43
N LYS A 235 -2.67 23.11 -3.79
CA LYS A 235 -2.34 23.39 -5.20
C LYS A 235 -1.19 22.52 -5.69
N LEU A 236 -1.33 21.97 -6.89
CA LEU A 236 -0.26 21.23 -7.57
C LEU A 236 0.98 22.12 -7.75
N ILE A 237 2.14 21.61 -7.34
CA ILE A 237 3.45 22.25 -7.50
C ILE A 237 4.16 21.66 -8.72
N TRP A 238 4.27 20.33 -8.78
CA TRP A 238 4.89 19.62 -9.88
C TRP A 238 4.26 18.24 -10.09
N ASN A 239 4.43 17.71 -11.30
CA ASN A 239 4.02 16.37 -11.72
C ASN A 239 5.17 15.69 -12.45
N PHE A 240 5.47 14.45 -12.08
CA PHE A 240 6.33 13.55 -12.81
C PHE A 240 5.48 12.39 -13.32
N ASP A 241 5.31 12.27 -14.64
CA ASP A 241 4.66 11.10 -15.24
C ASP A 241 5.66 9.94 -15.24
N THR A 242 5.26 8.79 -14.69
CA THR A 242 6.10 7.58 -14.68
C THR A 242 6.11 6.86 -16.03
N SER A 243 5.22 7.26 -16.93
CA SER A 243 5.15 6.78 -18.32
C SER A 243 5.42 7.96 -19.27
N PRO A 244 6.68 8.19 -19.68
CA PRO A 244 7.06 9.28 -20.58
C PRO A 244 6.55 9.03 -22.01
N GLU A 245 6.47 10.07 -22.83
CA GLU A 245 5.99 9.97 -24.22
C GLU A 245 6.80 9.01 -25.12
N ASN A 246 7.97 8.57 -24.66
CA ASN A 246 8.79 7.53 -25.27
C ASN A 246 9.13 6.46 -24.22
N SER A 247 8.14 5.63 -23.90
CA SER A 247 8.20 4.53 -22.93
C SER A 247 8.90 3.27 -23.47
N VAL A 248 9.30 3.26 -24.74
CA VAL A 248 9.83 2.07 -25.45
C VAL A 248 11.08 1.47 -24.82
N GLY A 249 11.93 2.30 -24.19
CA GLY A 249 13.17 1.86 -23.54
C GLY A 249 14.26 1.36 -24.49
N VAL A 250 15.05 0.40 -24.02
CA VAL A 250 16.30 -0.06 -24.64
C VAL A 250 16.20 -1.46 -25.28
N TRP A 251 15.05 -2.11 -25.19
CA TRP A 251 14.80 -3.47 -25.67
C TRP A 251 15.60 -4.52 -24.89
N ALA A 252 15.60 -4.41 -23.56
CA ALA A 252 16.33 -5.34 -22.69
C ALA A 252 15.70 -6.75 -22.73
N ALA A 253 16.51 -7.77 -23.02
CA ALA A 253 16.06 -9.16 -23.12
C ALA A 253 16.00 -9.89 -21.76
N THR A 254 16.59 -9.31 -20.72
CA THR A 254 16.72 -9.94 -19.40
C THR A 254 16.25 -9.01 -18.29
N ASP A 255 15.85 -9.60 -17.16
CA ASP A 255 15.59 -8.88 -15.91
C ASP A 255 16.89 -8.36 -15.25
N ALA A 256 16.75 -7.70 -14.09
CA ALA A 256 17.86 -7.22 -13.27
C ALA A 256 18.81 -8.31 -12.75
N THR A 257 18.37 -9.57 -12.72
CA THR A 257 19.18 -10.71 -12.27
C THR A 257 19.88 -11.44 -13.41
N GLY A 258 19.58 -11.05 -14.66
CA GLY A 258 20.11 -11.65 -15.89
C GLY A 258 19.30 -12.84 -16.41
N LYS A 259 18.08 -13.07 -15.92
CA LYS A 259 17.18 -14.11 -16.43
C LYS A 259 16.52 -13.66 -17.72
N ASP A 260 16.39 -14.59 -18.65
CA ASP A 260 15.70 -14.38 -19.93
C ASP A 260 14.19 -14.15 -19.70
N LEU A 261 13.67 -13.09 -20.31
CA LEU A 261 12.25 -12.72 -20.29
C LEU A 261 11.46 -13.34 -21.45
N HIS A 262 12.14 -14.08 -22.33
CA HIS A 262 11.58 -14.78 -23.48
C HIS A 262 10.86 -13.85 -24.47
N ARG A 263 11.39 -12.65 -24.65
CA ARG A 263 10.83 -11.60 -25.51
C ARG A 263 11.10 -11.85 -26.99
N ASP A 264 10.09 -11.62 -27.83
CA ASP A 264 10.26 -11.48 -29.27
C ASP A 264 10.40 -10.00 -29.66
N ILE A 265 11.60 -9.47 -29.44
CA ILE A 265 11.92 -8.05 -29.69
C ILE A 265 11.67 -7.65 -31.15
N ALA A 266 11.83 -8.59 -32.11
CA ALA A 266 11.58 -8.30 -33.52
C ALA A 266 10.09 -8.10 -33.79
N ALA A 267 9.24 -8.97 -33.24
CA ALA A 267 7.79 -8.83 -33.32
C ALA A 267 7.32 -7.55 -32.60
N GLU A 268 7.85 -7.25 -31.42
CA GLU A 268 7.52 -6.03 -30.68
C GLU A 268 7.86 -4.77 -31.49
N LYS A 269 9.06 -4.69 -32.09
CA LYS A 269 9.43 -3.54 -32.95
C LYS A 269 8.52 -3.40 -34.16
N ALA A 270 8.17 -4.52 -34.79
CA ALA A 270 7.24 -4.53 -35.92
C ALA A 270 5.83 -4.09 -35.51
N GLN A 271 5.41 -4.41 -34.28
CA GLN A 271 4.14 -3.98 -33.72
C GLN A 271 4.16 -2.50 -33.35
N LEU A 272 5.23 -2.01 -32.71
CA LEU A 272 5.41 -0.60 -32.39
C LEU A 272 5.31 0.29 -33.64
N ALA A 273 5.91 -0.15 -34.76
CA ALA A 273 5.83 0.56 -36.03
C ALA A 273 4.39 0.68 -36.59
N LYS A 274 3.48 -0.20 -36.17
CA LYS A 274 2.06 -0.19 -36.58
C LYS A 274 1.19 0.61 -35.62
N THR A 275 1.40 0.46 -34.31
CA THR A 275 0.48 0.99 -33.28
C THR A 275 0.96 2.26 -32.61
N GLY A 276 2.26 2.56 -32.67
CA GLY A 276 2.90 3.60 -31.88
C GLY A 276 3.04 3.22 -30.41
N ASP A 277 3.63 4.14 -29.64
CA ASP A 277 3.84 4.01 -28.20
C ASP A 277 2.54 4.37 -27.43
N PRO A 278 1.95 3.42 -26.67
CA PRO A 278 0.73 3.65 -25.90
C PRO A 278 0.98 4.26 -24.52
N TYR A 279 2.00 5.12 -24.36
CA TYR A 279 2.43 5.70 -23.07
C TYR A 279 1.33 6.29 -22.18
N LYS A 280 0.16 6.67 -22.74
CA LYS A 280 -0.99 7.21 -22.00
C LYS A 280 -1.78 6.16 -21.21
N THR A 281 -1.61 4.88 -21.53
CA THR A 281 -2.36 3.78 -20.92
C THR A 281 -1.44 2.64 -20.50
N VAL A 282 -0.13 2.87 -20.43
CA VAL A 282 0.85 1.83 -20.15
C VAL A 282 0.98 1.52 -18.66
N GLY A 283 0.16 2.10 -17.77
CA GLY A 283 0.23 1.85 -16.33
C GLY A 283 1.33 2.65 -15.65
N GLY A 284 2.09 2.00 -14.77
CA GLY A 284 3.19 2.59 -14.01
C GLY A 284 2.75 3.32 -12.74
N GLY A 285 1.79 2.77 -11.99
CA GLY A 285 1.35 3.36 -10.72
C GLY A 285 2.48 3.49 -9.70
N VAL A 286 2.41 4.47 -8.81
CA VAL A 286 3.31 4.62 -7.66
C VAL A 286 2.47 4.63 -6.41
N TRP A 287 2.24 3.46 -5.85
CA TRP A 287 1.19 3.26 -4.86
C TRP A 287 1.75 3.02 -3.44
N GLN A 288 3.01 3.42 -3.21
CA GLN A 288 3.69 3.42 -1.92
C GLN A 288 4.52 4.69 -1.72
N ASN A 289 4.90 4.96 -0.46
CA ASN A 289 5.61 6.17 -0.08
C ASN A 289 7.00 6.27 -0.74
N PRO A 290 7.38 7.45 -1.27
CA PRO A 290 8.77 7.72 -1.67
C PRO A 290 9.65 7.96 -0.44
N SER A 291 10.87 7.42 -0.44
CA SER A 291 11.88 7.85 0.53
C SER A 291 12.44 9.22 0.15
N VAL A 292 12.86 10.00 1.15
CA VAL A 292 13.26 11.39 0.97
C VAL A 292 14.69 11.60 1.45
N ASP A 293 15.57 11.90 0.52
CA ASP A 293 16.94 12.28 0.79
C ASP A 293 17.07 13.81 0.87
N LEU A 294 16.94 14.35 2.07
CA LEU A 294 17.11 15.79 2.32
C LEU A 294 18.53 16.28 2.04
N LYS A 295 19.55 15.42 2.08
CA LYS A 295 20.94 15.82 1.85
C LYS A 295 21.22 16.15 0.38
N THR A 296 20.59 15.40 -0.54
CA THR A 296 20.72 15.63 -1.98
C THR A 296 19.50 16.27 -2.63
N ASN A 297 18.46 16.55 -1.84
CA ASN A 297 17.16 17.10 -2.27
C ASN A 297 16.46 16.20 -3.30
N ARG A 298 16.49 14.89 -3.07
CA ARG A 298 15.92 13.89 -3.98
C ARG A 298 14.88 13.04 -3.27
N ILE A 299 13.93 12.55 -4.04
CA ILE A 299 13.09 11.44 -3.62
C ILE A 299 13.41 10.20 -4.44
N TYR A 300 13.18 9.03 -3.86
CA TYR A 300 13.29 7.73 -4.51
C TYR A 300 11.99 6.98 -4.31
N PHE A 301 11.50 6.35 -5.36
CA PHE A 301 10.30 5.52 -5.33
C PHE A 301 10.41 4.42 -6.38
N VAL A 302 9.58 3.40 -6.23
CA VAL A 302 9.44 2.34 -7.21
C VAL A 302 8.13 2.52 -7.96
N VAL A 303 8.16 2.19 -9.25
CA VAL A 303 7.02 2.27 -10.17
C VAL A 303 6.56 0.85 -10.43
N GLY A 304 5.25 0.60 -10.30
CA GLY A 304 4.64 -0.72 -10.47
C GLY A 304 4.48 -1.15 -11.94
N ASN A 305 3.55 -2.07 -12.13
CA ASN A 305 3.28 -2.80 -13.37
C ASN A 305 2.91 -1.93 -14.58
N PRO A 306 3.25 -2.41 -15.80
CA PRO A 306 2.67 -1.91 -17.03
C PRO A 306 1.25 -2.45 -17.25
N SER A 307 0.46 -1.76 -18.08
CA SER A 307 -0.93 -2.13 -18.40
C SER A 307 -1.14 -2.36 -19.90
N PRO A 308 -1.88 -3.40 -20.32
CA PRO A 308 -2.51 -4.41 -19.48
C PRO A 308 -1.46 -5.40 -18.95
N ASP A 309 -1.67 -5.93 -17.76
CA ASP A 309 -0.63 -6.63 -16.98
C ASP A 309 -0.09 -7.88 -17.70
N LEU A 310 -0.97 -8.65 -18.33
CA LEU A 310 -0.66 -9.98 -18.88
C LEU A 310 -0.56 -10.02 -20.41
N ASP A 311 -0.87 -8.93 -21.10
CA ASP A 311 -0.81 -8.82 -22.57
C ASP A 311 0.12 -7.70 -23.06
N GLY A 312 1.37 -8.04 -23.34
CA GLY A 312 2.35 -7.10 -23.88
C GLY A 312 2.14 -6.74 -25.36
N SER A 313 1.27 -7.45 -26.09
CA SER A 313 1.14 -7.28 -27.55
C SER A 313 0.59 -5.91 -27.96
N VAL A 314 -0.08 -5.23 -27.05
CA VAL A 314 -0.63 -3.88 -27.23
C VAL A 314 0.28 -2.78 -26.68
N ARG A 315 1.40 -3.14 -26.03
CA ARG A 315 2.38 -2.21 -25.44
C ARG A 315 3.84 -2.63 -25.72
N PRO A 316 4.26 -2.62 -27.00
CA PRO A 316 5.61 -3.07 -27.35
C PRO A 316 6.71 -2.19 -26.75
N GLY A 317 7.84 -2.79 -26.37
CA GLY A 317 8.96 -2.09 -25.72
C GLY A 317 9.03 -2.35 -24.22
N ASP A 318 10.06 -1.81 -23.58
CA ASP A 318 10.36 -2.06 -22.17
C ASP A 318 9.34 -1.43 -21.21
N ASN A 319 8.48 -0.53 -21.70
CA ASN A 319 7.43 0.15 -20.95
C ASN A 319 7.96 1.08 -19.84
N LEU A 320 9.09 1.75 -20.07
CA LEU A 320 9.66 2.69 -19.11
C LEU A 320 8.61 3.71 -18.63
N TYR A 321 8.62 4.11 -17.37
CA TYR A 321 9.47 3.65 -16.26
C TYR A 321 8.76 2.60 -15.38
N THR A 322 7.90 1.74 -15.92
CA THR A 322 7.30 0.65 -15.13
C THR A 322 8.39 -0.26 -14.58
N GLU A 323 8.12 -0.91 -13.45
CA GLU A 323 9.06 -1.85 -12.81
C GLU A 323 10.44 -1.24 -12.60
N SER A 324 10.47 -0.01 -12.09
CA SER A 324 11.70 0.75 -11.97
C SER A 324 11.81 1.48 -10.65
N LEU A 325 13.01 1.47 -10.09
CA LEU A 325 13.44 2.48 -9.14
C LEU A 325 13.63 3.78 -9.93
N VAL A 326 12.94 4.84 -9.51
CA VAL A 326 13.07 6.18 -10.10
C VAL A 326 13.44 7.17 -9.01
N SER A 327 14.22 8.17 -9.39
CA SER A 327 14.52 9.30 -8.54
C SER A 327 14.34 10.61 -9.27
N VAL A 328 13.74 11.56 -8.58
CA VAL A 328 13.49 12.94 -9.05
C VAL A 328 13.95 13.94 -8.00
N ASP A 329 14.20 15.16 -8.43
CA ASP A 329 14.41 16.31 -7.54
C ASP A 329 13.12 16.62 -6.75
N LEU A 330 13.26 16.81 -5.45
CA LEU A 330 12.14 16.97 -4.52
C LEU A 330 11.33 18.26 -4.77
N ASP A 331 11.98 19.33 -5.20
CA ASP A 331 11.34 20.64 -5.34
C ASP A 331 10.70 20.85 -6.70
N THR A 332 11.20 20.16 -7.74
CA THR A 332 10.80 20.38 -9.13
C THR A 332 10.18 19.17 -9.82
N GLY A 333 10.32 17.97 -9.25
CA GLY A 333 9.90 16.73 -9.90
C GLY A 333 10.77 16.35 -11.12
N LYS A 334 11.90 17.04 -11.34
CA LYS A 334 12.77 16.79 -12.47
C LYS A 334 13.46 15.43 -12.33
N TYR A 335 13.41 14.62 -13.38
CA TYR A 335 14.12 13.34 -13.48
C TYR A 335 15.61 13.46 -13.11
N ALA A 336 16.09 12.52 -12.30
CA ALA A 336 17.49 12.41 -11.92
C ALA A 336 18.14 11.08 -12.36
N CYS A 337 17.57 9.93 -12.00
CA CYS A 337 17.99 8.61 -12.50
C CYS A 337 16.87 7.58 -12.42
N HIS A 338 17.05 6.44 -13.09
CA HIS A 338 16.22 5.26 -12.88
C HIS A 338 17.06 3.97 -13.04
N PHE A 339 16.51 2.85 -12.58
CA PHE A 339 16.95 1.49 -12.90
C PHE A 339 15.71 0.61 -13.03
N GLN A 340 15.54 -0.05 -14.18
CA GLN A 340 14.40 -0.92 -14.44
C GLN A 340 14.74 -2.37 -14.09
N TYR A 341 13.91 -3.00 -13.28
CA TYR A 341 14.09 -4.37 -12.80
C TYR A 341 13.48 -5.40 -13.73
N ILE A 342 12.28 -5.14 -14.26
CA ILE A 342 11.57 -6.03 -15.19
C ILE A 342 11.11 -5.25 -16.43
N PRO A 343 11.95 -5.20 -17.48
CA PRO A 343 11.55 -4.67 -18.78
C PRO A 343 10.38 -5.46 -19.35
N HIS A 344 9.35 -4.77 -19.86
CA HIS A 344 8.19 -5.42 -20.52
C HIS A 344 7.53 -6.51 -19.65
N ASP A 345 7.26 -6.23 -18.38
CA ASP A 345 6.60 -7.18 -17.48
C ASP A 345 5.29 -7.73 -18.07
N LEU A 346 5.06 -9.04 -17.93
CA LEU A 346 3.88 -9.77 -18.43
C LEU A 346 3.17 -10.55 -17.31
N TRP A 347 3.52 -10.26 -16.06
CA TRP A 347 3.24 -11.16 -14.94
C TRP A 347 2.70 -10.45 -13.71
N ASP A 348 2.47 -9.14 -13.78
CA ASP A 348 2.06 -8.33 -12.63
C ASP A 348 3.09 -8.44 -11.50
N LEU A 349 4.38 -8.35 -11.86
CA LEU A 349 5.50 -8.50 -10.94
C LEU A 349 6.07 -7.16 -10.45
N ASP A 350 5.17 -6.22 -10.17
CA ASP A 350 5.45 -4.92 -9.61
C ASP A 350 6.62 -4.85 -8.61
N ASP A 351 7.43 -3.82 -8.78
CA ASP A 351 8.26 -3.25 -7.75
C ASP A 351 7.41 -2.36 -6.84
N THR A 352 6.82 -2.96 -5.80
CA THR A 352 5.79 -2.31 -4.97
C THR A 352 6.27 -1.85 -3.62
N SER A 353 7.14 -2.61 -2.96
CA SER A 353 7.56 -2.29 -1.59
C SER A 353 8.27 -0.93 -1.55
N PRO A 354 7.96 -0.06 -0.59
CA PRO A 354 8.57 1.26 -0.54
C PRO A 354 10.10 1.19 -0.45
N THR A 355 10.74 2.19 -1.04
CA THR A 355 12.19 2.36 -0.97
C THR A 355 12.64 2.72 0.44
N VAL A 356 13.76 2.17 0.88
CA VAL A 356 14.42 2.46 2.15
C VAL A 356 15.84 2.94 1.90
N LEU A 357 16.22 4.07 2.49
CA LEU A 357 17.57 4.62 2.38
C LEU A 357 18.47 4.01 3.46
N VAL A 358 19.64 3.53 3.04
CA VAL A 358 20.64 2.92 3.93
C VAL A 358 22.04 3.30 3.46
N ASP A 359 23.03 3.09 4.32
CA ASP A 359 24.42 3.03 3.90
C ASP A 359 24.81 1.55 3.75
N ALA A 360 25.24 1.14 2.56
CA ALA A 360 25.52 -0.26 2.25
C ALA A 360 26.91 -0.43 1.62
N LYS A 361 27.49 -1.63 1.74
CA LYS A 361 28.73 -1.95 1.04
C LYS A 361 28.52 -2.07 -0.47
N ASP A 362 29.36 -1.42 -1.27
CA ASP A 362 29.46 -1.63 -2.72
C ASP A 362 30.21 -2.93 -3.06
N LYS A 363 30.42 -3.19 -4.36
CA LYS A 363 31.09 -4.41 -4.86
C LYS A 363 32.57 -4.49 -4.44
N ASP A 364 33.19 -3.35 -4.12
CA ASP A 364 34.58 -3.25 -3.68
C ASP A 364 34.71 -3.25 -2.13
N GLY A 365 33.58 -3.26 -1.43
CA GLY A 365 33.50 -3.28 0.03
C GLY A 365 33.45 -1.90 0.68
N ASN A 366 33.41 -0.81 -0.09
CA ASN A 366 33.27 0.55 0.43
C ASN A 366 31.83 0.80 0.86
N VAL A 367 31.64 1.57 1.93
CA VAL A 367 30.30 1.99 2.36
C VAL A 367 29.85 3.17 1.50
N VAL A 368 28.70 3.03 0.83
CA VAL A 368 28.12 4.03 -0.06
C VAL A 368 26.64 4.27 0.28
N PRO A 369 26.11 5.48 0.03
CA PRO A 369 24.68 5.74 0.13
C PRO A 369 23.90 4.88 -0.87
N ALA A 370 23.00 4.06 -0.35
CA ALA A 370 22.21 3.12 -1.12
C ALA A 370 20.71 3.27 -0.84
N VAL A 371 19.93 2.73 -1.75
CA VAL A 371 18.48 2.58 -1.63
C VAL A 371 18.17 1.11 -1.82
N ILE A 372 17.34 0.56 -0.93
CA ILE A 372 16.88 -0.82 -1.00
C ILE A 372 15.37 -0.87 -1.13
N HIS A 373 14.85 -1.90 -1.77
CA HIS A 373 13.43 -2.23 -1.72
C HIS A 373 13.26 -3.74 -1.90
N GLY A 374 12.09 -4.25 -1.51
CA GLY A 374 11.62 -5.57 -1.93
C GLY A 374 10.72 -5.43 -3.16
N GLY A 375 10.53 -6.52 -3.89
CA GLY A 375 9.58 -6.54 -5.01
C GLY A 375 8.95 -7.91 -5.18
N LYS A 376 7.94 -7.97 -6.06
CA LYS A 376 7.21 -9.20 -6.32
C LYS A 376 8.10 -10.32 -6.90
N THR A 377 9.30 -10.01 -7.38
CA THR A 377 10.32 -11.01 -7.76
C THR A 377 10.84 -11.86 -6.58
N GLY A 378 10.67 -11.41 -5.34
CA GLY A 378 11.14 -12.12 -4.14
C GLY A 378 12.61 -11.89 -3.80
N HIS A 379 13.20 -10.80 -4.30
CA HIS A 379 14.53 -10.32 -3.91
C HIS A 379 14.43 -9.00 -3.12
N VAL A 380 15.46 -8.75 -2.30
CA VAL A 380 15.81 -7.39 -1.89
C VAL A 380 16.83 -6.87 -2.89
N TYR A 381 16.53 -5.75 -3.54
CA TYR A 381 17.48 -5.05 -4.41
C TYR A 381 18.21 -3.96 -3.64
N VAL A 382 19.48 -3.73 -3.99
CA VAL A 382 20.32 -2.68 -3.42
C VAL A 382 20.90 -1.86 -4.56
N ASN A 383 20.53 -0.60 -4.64
CA ASN A 383 20.91 0.32 -5.70
C ASN A 383 21.68 1.51 -5.12
N SER A 384 22.55 2.09 -5.94
CA SER A 384 23.29 3.30 -5.62
C SER A 384 22.34 4.51 -5.62
N ARG A 385 22.36 5.34 -4.56
CA ARG A 385 21.59 6.60 -4.56
C ARG A 385 22.12 7.63 -5.55
N LYS A 386 23.38 7.52 -5.95
CA LYS A 386 24.02 8.47 -6.85
C LYS A 386 23.35 8.45 -8.23
N ASP A 387 23.18 7.25 -8.78
CA ASP A 387 22.84 7.03 -10.19
C ASP A 387 21.81 5.90 -10.40
N CYS A 388 21.18 5.41 -9.33
CA CYS A 388 20.21 4.32 -9.34
C CYS A 388 20.78 2.95 -9.75
N SER A 389 22.08 2.84 -10.08
CA SER A 389 22.67 1.60 -10.58
C SER A 389 22.58 0.46 -9.57
N LEU A 390 22.30 -0.75 -10.04
CA LEU A 390 22.22 -1.93 -9.18
C LEU A 390 23.60 -2.32 -8.62
N ILE A 391 23.71 -2.31 -7.30
CA ILE A 391 24.89 -2.79 -6.56
C ILE A 391 24.81 -4.31 -6.43
N ARG A 392 23.66 -4.84 -6.00
CA ARG A 392 23.37 -6.28 -5.82
C ARG A 392 21.89 -6.54 -5.59
N PHE A 393 21.54 -7.80 -5.53
CA PHE A 393 20.25 -8.31 -5.07
C PHE A 393 20.49 -9.47 -4.09
N SER A 394 19.49 -9.81 -3.28
CA SER A 394 19.60 -10.86 -2.28
C SER A 394 19.52 -12.27 -2.89
N GLU A 395 19.83 -13.30 -2.11
CA GLU A 395 19.29 -14.64 -2.34
C GLU A 395 17.76 -14.57 -2.46
N ALA A 396 17.16 -15.45 -3.26
CA ALA A 396 15.71 -15.48 -3.42
C ALA A 396 15.05 -15.86 -2.09
N MET A 397 14.12 -15.04 -1.62
CA MET A 397 13.45 -15.24 -0.33
C MET A 397 12.30 -16.27 -0.40
N VAL A 398 11.89 -16.62 -1.62
CA VAL A 398 10.91 -17.65 -1.96
C VAL A 398 11.36 -18.37 -3.24
N SER A 399 10.91 -19.61 -3.45
CA SER A 399 11.21 -20.35 -4.68
C SER A 399 10.70 -19.62 -5.93
N GLN A 400 11.38 -19.80 -7.06
CA GLN A 400 11.12 -19.09 -8.33
C GLN A 400 10.86 -20.08 -9.48
N ASP A 401 10.10 -21.13 -9.20
CA ASP A 401 9.85 -22.22 -10.14
C ASP A 401 9.01 -21.75 -11.33
N GLY A 402 9.57 -21.84 -12.53
CA GLY A 402 8.91 -21.38 -13.75
C GLY A 402 8.77 -19.86 -13.84
N MET A 403 9.54 -19.08 -13.06
CA MET A 403 9.58 -17.63 -13.15
C MET A 403 9.84 -17.18 -14.60
N TYR A 404 9.05 -16.21 -15.07
CA TYR A 404 8.99 -15.73 -16.46
C TYR A 404 8.43 -16.70 -17.50
N THR A 405 7.74 -17.77 -17.10
CA THR A 405 6.94 -18.54 -18.06
C THR A 405 5.87 -17.64 -18.66
N LEU A 406 5.89 -17.48 -19.98
CA LEU A 406 4.93 -16.62 -20.69
C LEU A 406 3.49 -17.10 -20.45
N PRO A 407 2.54 -16.19 -20.14
CA PRO A 407 1.12 -16.51 -20.10
C PRO A 407 0.62 -17.15 -21.40
N THR A 408 -0.33 -18.08 -21.30
CA THR A 408 -0.96 -18.73 -22.47
C THR A 408 -2.49 -18.63 -22.38
N ALA A 409 -3.22 -18.87 -23.46
CA ALA A 409 -4.69 -18.85 -23.40
C ALA A 409 -5.24 -19.94 -22.45
N GLU A 410 -4.57 -21.10 -22.38
CA GLU A 410 -4.95 -22.23 -21.54
C GLU A 410 -4.55 -22.05 -20.07
N GLY A 411 -3.50 -21.27 -19.82
CA GLY A 411 -2.94 -21.04 -18.49
C GLY A 411 -1.52 -21.59 -18.35
N ALA A 412 -0.58 -20.75 -17.91
CA ALA A 412 0.79 -21.12 -17.60
C ALA A 412 1.06 -21.03 -16.10
N ARG A 413 1.65 -22.06 -15.48
CA ARG A 413 2.00 -22.04 -14.06
C ARG A 413 3.29 -21.26 -13.83
N MET A 414 3.29 -20.35 -12.85
CA MET A 414 4.49 -19.67 -12.35
C MET A 414 4.46 -19.50 -10.83
N LEU A 415 5.64 -19.48 -10.22
CA LEU A 415 5.90 -19.07 -8.85
C LEU A 415 6.98 -17.95 -8.85
N PRO A 416 6.86 -16.86 -8.07
CA PRO A 416 6.09 -16.68 -6.82
C PRO A 416 4.57 -16.47 -6.94
N GLY A 417 4.06 -16.24 -8.16
CA GLY A 417 2.66 -15.84 -8.40
C GLY A 417 2.50 -14.32 -8.49
N ALA A 418 1.30 -13.82 -8.80
CA ALA A 418 1.07 -12.41 -9.14
C ALA A 418 1.10 -11.51 -7.89
N ASN A 419 0.84 -12.09 -6.72
CA ASN A 419 1.09 -11.40 -5.44
C ASN A 419 2.59 -11.36 -5.07
N GLY A 420 3.44 -12.03 -5.85
CA GLY A 420 4.89 -11.94 -5.72
C GLY A 420 5.50 -12.48 -4.44
N GLY A 421 6.83 -12.38 -4.33
CA GLY A 421 7.60 -12.79 -3.16
C GLY A 421 7.67 -11.74 -2.06
N VAL A 422 7.49 -10.46 -2.39
CA VAL A 422 7.24 -9.35 -1.45
C VAL A 422 6.23 -8.45 -2.15
N GLU A 423 5.02 -8.37 -1.62
CA GLU A 423 4.01 -7.45 -2.16
C GLU A 423 4.27 -6.02 -1.61
N TRP A 424 3.23 -5.20 -1.48
CA TRP A 424 3.24 -3.87 -0.86
C TRP A 424 3.88 -3.78 0.53
N SER A 425 4.00 -4.93 1.20
CA SER A 425 4.65 -5.17 2.47
C SER A 425 5.88 -4.28 2.68
N VAL A 426 5.76 -3.35 3.64
CA VAL A 426 6.85 -2.44 4.00
C VAL A 426 7.94 -3.19 4.75
N MET A 427 9.18 -3.10 4.26
CA MET A 427 10.34 -3.67 4.96
C MET A 427 10.72 -2.83 6.18
N ALA A 428 11.41 -3.44 7.13
CA ALA A 428 12.06 -2.74 8.23
C ALA A 428 13.57 -2.98 8.19
N VAL A 429 14.36 -2.01 8.63
CA VAL A 429 15.83 -2.10 8.67
C VAL A 429 16.29 -1.94 10.11
N ASN A 430 17.12 -2.88 10.57
CA ASN A 430 17.92 -2.68 11.78
C ASN A 430 19.34 -2.27 11.36
N PRO A 431 19.69 -0.96 11.47
CA PRO A 431 20.98 -0.47 11.01
C PRO A 431 22.15 -1.00 11.85
N GLU A 432 21.94 -1.31 13.13
CA GLU A 432 22.98 -1.85 14.01
C GLU A 432 23.42 -3.26 13.60
N LEU A 433 22.49 -4.05 13.04
CA LEU A 433 22.75 -5.40 12.58
C LEU A 433 23.12 -5.48 11.09
N GLY A 434 22.92 -4.40 10.34
CA GLY A 434 23.06 -4.42 8.88
C GLY A 434 22.01 -5.30 8.19
N LEU A 435 20.83 -5.47 8.80
CA LEU A 435 19.78 -6.36 8.32
C LEU A 435 18.55 -5.58 7.86
N THR A 436 17.92 -6.07 6.79
CA THR A 436 16.55 -5.72 6.41
C THR A 436 15.63 -6.92 6.60
N TYR A 437 14.39 -6.68 6.97
CA TYR A 437 13.38 -7.69 7.25
C TYR A 437 12.23 -7.56 6.26
N ALA A 438 11.97 -8.62 5.52
CA ALA A 438 10.86 -8.73 4.57
C ALA A 438 9.91 -9.84 5.02
N VAL A 439 8.63 -9.66 4.72
CA VAL A 439 7.64 -10.72 4.83
C VAL A 439 7.26 -11.17 3.43
N ASN A 440 7.17 -12.48 3.22
CA ASN A 440 7.13 -13.07 1.90
C ASN A 440 5.89 -13.92 1.65
N LEU A 441 5.53 -14.06 0.37
CA LEU A 441 4.48 -14.96 -0.10
C LEU A 441 5.07 -16.00 -1.05
N HIS A 442 4.74 -17.25 -0.80
CA HIS A 442 4.90 -18.35 -1.74
C HIS A 442 3.49 -18.77 -2.16
N GLN A 443 3.10 -18.43 -3.38
CA GLN A 443 1.74 -18.69 -3.87
C GLN A 443 1.74 -19.02 -5.38
N PRO A 444 1.87 -20.31 -5.75
CA PRO A 444 1.78 -20.72 -7.15
C PRO A 444 0.48 -20.25 -7.82
N MET A 445 0.59 -19.68 -9.02
CA MET A 445 -0.57 -19.24 -9.81
C MET A 445 -0.49 -19.72 -11.26
N THR A 446 -1.65 -19.85 -11.90
CA THR A 446 -1.77 -19.96 -13.36
C THR A 446 -2.06 -18.60 -13.97
N TYR A 447 -1.45 -18.32 -15.12
CA TYR A 447 -1.58 -17.08 -15.89
C TYR A 447 -2.19 -17.34 -17.24
N GLN A 448 -3.37 -16.77 -17.48
CA GLN A 448 -4.10 -16.82 -18.73
C GLN A 448 -3.97 -15.48 -19.44
N VAL A 449 -3.67 -15.47 -20.74
CA VAL A 449 -3.66 -14.24 -21.55
C VAL A 449 -4.83 -14.21 -22.52
N GLN A 450 -5.46 -13.04 -22.63
CA GLN A 450 -6.50 -12.75 -23.60
C GLN A 450 -6.42 -11.27 -24.00
N SER A 451 -6.00 -11.03 -25.24
CA SER A 451 -5.89 -9.67 -25.75
C SER A 451 -7.24 -8.99 -25.89
N SER A 452 -7.30 -7.71 -25.52
CA SER A 452 -8.47 -6.85 -25.68
C SER A 452 -8.05 -5.40 -25.84
N PRO A 453 -8.80 -4.58 -26.60
CA PRO A 453 -8.53 -3.15 -26.69
C PRO A 453 -8.80 -2.46 -25.34
N TYR A 454 -8.14 -1.31 -25.13
CA TYR A 454 -8.33 -0.50 -23.92
C TYR A 454 -9.82 -0.18 -23.68
N PRO A 455 -10.39 -0.54 -22.52
CA PRO A 455 -11.83 -0.45 -22.28
C PRO A 455 -12.29 0.91 -21.72
N GLY A 456 -11.41 1.90 -21.61
CA GLY A 456 -11.72 3.25 -21.14
C GLY A 456 -11.98 3.33 -19.64
N GLY A 457 -10.92 3.19 -18.83
CA GLY A 457 -10.97 3.32 -17.37
C GLY A 457 -11.56 2.14 -16.61
N LYS A 458 -11.76 1.00 -17.29
CA LYS A 458 -12.25 -0.25 -16.71
C LYS A 458 -11.11 -1.24 -16.58
N LEU A 459 -11.32 -2.27 -15.75
CA LEU A 459 -10.35 -3.33 -15.53
C LEU A 459 -9.84 -3.91 -16.86
N TRP A 460 -8.52 -3.94 -17.01
CA TRP A 460 -7.80 -4.26 -18.22
C TRP A 460 -6.50 -5.02 -17.89
N LEU A 461 -6.66 -6.26 -17.40
CA LEU A 461 -5.52 -7.13 -17.08
C LEU A 461 -4.89 -7.78 -18.33
N GLY A 462 -5.61 -7.81 -19.46
CA GLY A 462 -5.18 -8.58 -20.65
C GLY A 462 -5.21 -10.09 -20.44
N GLY A 463 -6.01 -10.57 -19.48
CA GLY A 463 -6.02 -11.97 -19.08
C GLY A 463 -6.61 -12.19 -17.69
N ALA A 464 -6.13 -13.24 -17.02
CA ALA A 464 -6.40 -13.50 -15.61
C ALA A 464 -5.30 -14.37 -14.99
N PHE A 465 -5.00 -14.16 -13.71
CA PHE A 465 -4.22 -15.10 -12.90
C PHE A 465 -5.09 -15.75 -11.82
N LYS A 466 -4.77 -16.99 -11.44
CA LYS A 466 -5.55 -17.77 -10.46
C LYS A 466 -4.62 -18.56 -9.54
N VAL A 467 -4.92 -18.54 -8.24
CA VAL A 467 -4.26 -19.41 -7.25
C VAL A 467 -4.49 -20.89 -7.58
N ILE A 468 -3.43 -21.69 -7.50
CA ILE A 468 -3.51 -23.14 -7.69
C ILE A 468 -3.85 -23.79 -6.34
N ALA A 469 -5.14 -24.01 -6.08
CA ALA A 469 -5.62 -24.49 -4.79
C ALA A 469 -5.05 -25.85 -4.34
N THR A 470 -4.56 -26.67 -5.26
CA THR A 470 -3.95 -27.98 -4.97
C THR A 470 -2.48 -27.91 -4.56
N GLU A 471 -1.85 -26.74 -4.71
CA GLU A 471 -0.44 -26.53 -4.36
C GLU A 471 -0.31 -25.75 -3.06
N GLU A 472 0.75 -26.06 -2.31
CA GLU A 472 0.99 -25.42 -1.01
C GLU A 472 1.22 -23.91 -1.20
N SER A 473 0.54 -23.10 -0.39
CA SER A 473 0.83 -21.68 -0.25
C SER A 473 1.24 -21.41 1.19
N PHE A 474 2.32 -20.65 1.36
CA PHE A 474 2.89 -20.32 2.67
C PHE A 474 3.59 -18.97 2.60
N GLY A 475 4.13 -18.50 3.71
CA GLY A 475 4.93 -17.28 3.74
C GLY A 475 6.23 -17.44 4.52
N ASN A 476 7.04 -16.39 4.53
CA ASN A 476 8.27 -16.35 5.32
C ASN A 476 8.40 -14.99 6.01
N VAL A 477 9.02 -14.99 7.19
CA VAL A 477 9.70 -13.80 7.74
C VAL A 477 11.19 -13.98 7.47
N THR A 478 11.78 -13.10 6.67
CA THR A 478 13.16 -13.24 6.20
C THR A 478 13.99 -12.03 6.62
N ALA A 479 15.16 -12.29 7.22
CA ALA A 479 16.19 -11.28 7.42
C ALA A 479 17.29 -11.43 6.37
N VAL A 480 17.58 -10.35 5.66
CA VAL A 480 18.64 -10.26 4.66
C VAL A 480 19.71 -9.30 5.14
N ASP A 481 20.97 -9.71 5.07
CA ASP A 481 22.09 -8.79 5.20
C ASP A 481 22.25 -8.00 3.90
N TYR A 482 21.82 -6.73 3.90
CA TYR A 482 21.86 -5.88 2.70
C TYR A 482 23.30 -5.54 2.27
N ASN A 483 24.31 -5.80 3.12
CA ASN A 483 25.72 -5.64 2.77
C ASN A 483 26.31 -6.87 2.08
N THR A 484 25.59 -7.98 1.97
CA THR A 484 26.08 -9.18 1.29
C THR A 484 25.05 -9.83 0.36
N GLY A 485 23.77 -9.48 0.50
CA GLY A 485 22.66 -10.14 -0.18
C GLY A 485 22.29 -11.50 0.42
N LYS A 486 22.94 -11.95 1.49
CA LYS A 486 22.68 -13.27 2.06
C LYS A 486 21.52 -13.25 3.03
N ILE A 487 20.71 -14.31 3.02
CA ILE A 487 19.70 -14.55 4.05
C ILE A 487 20.42 -14.88 5.35
N LYS A 488 20.19 -14.07 6.37
CA LYS A 488 20.74 -14.27 7.72
C LYS A 488 19.97 -15.33 8.48
N TRP A 489 18.64 -15.25 8.41
CA TRP A 489 17.71 -16.22 8.95
C TRP A 489 16.37 -16.10 8.22
N GLN A 490 15.59 -17.17 8.23
CA GLN A 490 14.25 -17.21 7.65
C GLN A 490 13.33 -18.11 8.49
N VAL A 491 12.10 -17.67 8.72
CA VAL A 491 11.07 -18.41 9.46
C VAL A 491 9.86 -18.61 8.56
N LYS A 492 9.53 -19.88 8.25
CA LYS A 492 8.34 -20.24 7.47
C LYS A 492 7.07 -20.01 8.30
N THR A 493 6.06 -19.37 7.71
CA THR A 493 4.72 -19.16 8.26
C THR A 493 3.70 -20.04 7.55
N PRO A 494 2.61 -20.46 8.22
CA PRO A 494 1.65 -21.40 7.64
C PRO A 494 0.78 -20.81 6.52
N LEU A 495 0.70 -19.48 6.41
CA LEU A 495 -0.02 -18.78 5.35
C LEU A 495 0.92 -17.76 4.69
N PRO A 496 0.68 -17.39 3.42
CA PRO A 496 1.35 -16.26 2.78
C PRO A 496 1.32 -15.01 3.64
N MET A 497 2.38 -14.20 3.59
CA MET A 497 2.46 -12.99 4.41
C MET A 497 2.27 -11.73 3.58
N MET A 498 1.32 -10.89 4.00
CA MET A 498 1.14 -9.55 3.47
C MET A 498 1.01 -8.58 4.64
N GLY A 499 1.68 -7.44 4.58
CA GLY A 499 1.76 -6.47 5.68
C GLY A 499 3.20 -6.09 5.99
N GLY A 500 3.41 -5.25 7.01
CA GLY A 500 4.74 -4.71 7.27
C GLY A 500 5.41 -5.20 8.54
N ALA A 501 6.70 -4.89 8.62
CA ALA A 501 7.52 -5.10 9.79
C ALA A 501 7.81 -3.80 10.56
N LEU A 502 8.23 -3.95 11.81
CA LEU A 502 8.83 -2.90 12.64
C LEU A 502 10.06 -3.49 13.32
N THR A 503 11.16 -2.74 13.44
CA THR A 503 12.27 -3.13 14.34
C THR A 503 12.57 -2.03 15.34
N THR A 504 13.13 -2.40 16.49
CA THR A 504 13.43 -1.47 17.58
C THR A 504 14.87 -1.62 18.08
N ALA A 505 15.40 -0.58 18.71
CA ALA A 505 16.68 -0.62 19.42
C ALA A 505 16.70 -1.60 20.60
N GLY A 506 15.54 -2.14 21.00
CA GLY A 506 15.44 -3.24 21.96
C GLY A 506 15.87 -4.60 21.41
N GLY A 507 16.33 -4.69 20.15
CA GLY A 507 16.76 -5.93 19.50
C GLY A 507 15.58 -6.78 19.02
N LEU A 508 14.44 -6.15 18.74
CA LEU A 508 13.20 -6.83 18.37
C LEU A 508 12.78 -6.52 16.93
N MET A 509 12.07 -7.46 16.33
CA MET A 509 11.31 -7.29 15.09
C MET A 509 9.87 -7.72 15.34
N PHE A 510 8.89 -6.91 14.93
CA PHE A 510 7.46 -7.20 15.07
C PHE A 510 6.81 -7.33 13.69
N THR A 511 5.95 -8.32 13.51
CA THR A 511 5.09 -8.47 12.33
C THR A 511 3.85 -9.29 12.64
N GLY A 512 2.82 -9.13 11.81
CA GLY A 512 1.57 -9.88 11.86
C GLY A 512 1.46 -10.96 10.79
N GLU A 513 0.55 -11.91 10.99
CA GLU A 513 0.20 -12.98 10.06
C GLU A 513 -1.30 -12.98 9.72
N GLY A 514 -1.63 -13.49 8.53
CA GLY A 514 -3.02 -13.57 8.04
C GLY A 514 -3.95 -14.48 8.86
N ASN A 515 -3.38 -15.41 9.62
CA ASN A 515 -4.11 -16.26 10.57
C ASN A 515 -4.47 -15.55 11.87
N GLY A 516 -3.99 -14.31 12.07
CA GLY A 516 -4.27 -13.46 13.23
C GLY A 516 -3.25 -13.53 14.35
N TRP A 517 -2.11 -14.20 14.16
CA TRP A 517 -0.98 -14.07 15.07
C TRP A 517 -0.23 -12.75 14.85
N PHE A 518 0.05 -12.03 15.94
CA PHE A 518 1.01 -10.93 15.99
C PHE A 518 2.20 -11.37 16.84
N ARG A 519 3.42 -11.21 16.33
CA ARG A 519 4.62 -11.82 16.94
C ARG A 519 5.76 -10.82 17.09
N ALA A 520 6.56 -11.05 18.13
CA ALA A 520 7.86 -10.41 18.32
C ALA A 520 8.95 -11.46 18.14
N TYR A 521 9.94 -11.12 17.33
CA TYR A 521 11.11 -11.93 17.02
C TYR A 521 12.35 -11.25 17.60
N ASP A 522 13.32 -12.05 18.02
CA ASP A 522 14.69 -11.59 18.19
C ASP A 522 15.23 -11.15 16.81
N ALA A 523 15.61 -9.88 16.68
CA ALA A 523 15.99 -9.29 15.40
C ALA A 523 17.25 -9.93 14.78
N ALA A 524 18.14 -10.47 15.61
CA ALA A 524 19.40 -11.06 15.14
C ALA A 524 19.26 -12.53 14.74
N THR A 525 18.30 -13.26 15.30
CA THR A 525 18.21 -14.73 15.18
C THR A 525 16.90 -15.25 14.60
N GLY A 526 15.85 -14.43 14.55
CA GLY A 526 14.52 -14.86 14.09
C GLY A 526 13.76 -15.73 15.10
N LYS A 527 14.28 -15.87 16.33
CA LYS A 527 13.58 -16.62 17.38
C LYS A 527 12.32 -15.85 17.79
N VAL A 528 11.16 -16.51 17.75
CA VAL A 528 9.92 -15.96 18.33
C VAL A 528 10.07 -15.84 19.84
N LEU A 529 9.92 -14.62 20.38
CA LEU A 529 10.03 -14.31 21.80
C LEU A 529 8.67 -14.06 22.46
N TRP A 530 7.68 -13.64 21.68
CA TRP A 530 6.34 -13.35 22.14
C TRP A 530 5.31 -13.51 21.01
N SER A 531 4.06 -13.82 21.35
CA SER A 531 2.96 -13.95 20.41
C SER A 531 1.63 -13.58 21.04
N PHE A 532 0.74 -12.98 20.25
CA PHE A 532 -0.64 -12.67 20.63
C PHE A 532 -1.60 -12.98 19.48
N PHE A 533 -2.79 -13.49 19.79
CA PHE A 533 -3.81 -13.78 18.79
C PHE A 533 -4.85 -12.65 18.74
N ALA A 534 -4.87 -11.90 17.64
CA ALA A 534 -5.69 -10.70 17.46
C ALA A 534 -7.14 -10.97 17.03
N GLY A 535 -7.48 -12.22 16.71
CA GLY A 535 -8.84 -12.63 16.33
C GLY A 535 -9.22 -12.39 14.86
N ALA A 536 -8.42 -11.64 14.12
CA ALA A 536 -8.51 -11.35 12.69
C ALA A 536 -7.09 -11.26 12.10
N GLY A 537 -6.95 -11.28 10.76
CA GLY A 537 -5.63 -11.18 10.12
C GLY A 537 -4.91 -9.88 10.50
N VAL A 538 -3.62 -9.99 10.81
CA VAL A 538 -2.78 -8.83 11.16
C VAL A 538 -1.90 -8.52 9.96
N ASN A 539 -2.39 -7.63 9.09
CA ASN A 539 -1.76 -7.29 7.82
C ASN A 539 -1.39 -5.80 7.73
N ALA A 540 -1.66 -5.03 8.78
CA ALA A 540 -1.16 -3.66 8.93
C ALA A 540 0.30 -3.68 9.43
N PRO A 541 1.13 -2.71 9.03
CA PRO A 541 2.46 -2.55 9.57
C PRO A 541 2.41 -2.03 11.03
N PRO A 542 3.13 -2.64 11.99
CA PRO A 542 3.17 -2.16 13.37
C PRO A 542 3.93 -0.83 13.52
N ALA A 543 3.57 -0.03 14.52
CA ALA A 543 4.29 1.16 14.93
C ALA A 543 4.67 1.09 16.42
N SER A 544 5.66 1.90 16.84
CA SER A 544 6.00 2.09 18.26
C SER A 544 6.07 3.57 18.58
N TYR A 545 5.73 3.91 19.82
CA TYR A 545 5.69 5.28 20.33
C TYR A 545 5.84 5.25 21.85
N SER A 546 6.05 6.40 22.48
CA SER A 546 6.05 6.51 23.94
C SER A 546 5.15 7.65 24.40
N VAL A 547 4.39 7.41 25.47
CA VAL A 547 3.58 8.44 26.16
C VAL A 547 3.86 8.34 27.65
N ASP A 548 4.10 9.48 28.30
CA ASP A 548 4.40 9.56 29.74
C ASP A 548 5.54 8.63 30.19
N GLY A 549 6.57 8.45 29.35
CA GLY A 549 7.72 7.59 29.63
C GLY A 549 7.47 6.08 29.49
N LYS A 550 6.30 5.68 28.96
CA LYS A 550 5.94 4.29 28.69
C LYS A 550 5.90 4.05 27.19
N GLN A 551 6.64 3.06 26.72
CA GLN A 551 6.72 2.64 25.32
C GLN A 551 5.57 1.68 25.00
N TYR A 552 4.97 1.88 23.84
CA TYR A 552 3.90 1.06 23.29
C TYR A 552 4.29 0.48 21.94
N ILE A 553 3.71 -0.67 21.60
CA ILE A 553 3.67 -1.24 20.24
C ILE A 553 2.20 -1.24 19.81
N VAL A 554 1.87 -0.75 18.62
CA VAL A 554 0.49 -0.72 18.10
C VAL A 554 0.39 -1.31 16.71
N VAL A 555 -0.73 -1.99 16.43
CA VAL A 555 -0.99 -2.58 15.11
C VAL A 555 -2.51 -2.65 14.84
N GLY A 556 -2.89 -2.55 13.56
CA GLY A 556 -4.24 -2.83 13.08
C GLY A 556 -4.45 -4.32 12.78
N ALA A 557 -5.63 -4.85 13.14
CA ALA A 557 -6.02 -6.24 12.90
C ALA A 557 -7.38 -6.28 12.17
N GLY A 558 -7.32 -6.16 10.84
CA GLY A 558 -8.47 -6.12 9.94
C GLY A 558 -8.42 -7.10 8.78
N GLY A 559 -7.38 -7.92 8.65
CA GLY A 559 -7.17 -8.79 7.50
C GLY A 559 -6.75 -8.04 6.22
N ASN A 560 -6.60 -8.78 5.12
CA ASN A 560 -6.30 -8.26 3.78
C ASN A 560 -7.28 -8.77 2.69
N THR A 561 -7.79 -7.85 1.86
CA THR A 561 -8.77 -8.12 0.78
C THR A 561 -8.26 -9.02 -0.32
N GLN A 562 -7.06 -8.74 -0.82
CA GLN A 562 -6.44 -9.42 -1.95
C GLN A 562 -6.24 -10.92 -1.73
N ILE A 563 -5.94 -11.35 -0.50
CA ILE A 563 -5.72 -12.77 -0.14
C ILE A 563 -6.76 -13.33 0.85
N ASP A 564 -7.92 -12.67 0.95
CA ASP A 564 -9.11 -13.11 1.70
C ASP A 564 -8.84 -13.55 3.15
N PHE A 565 -7.99 -12.82 3.86
CA PHE A 565 -7.78 -13.09 5.29
C PHE A 565 -8.96 -12.66 6.13
N LYS A 566 -9.14 -13.29 7.29
CA LYS A 566 -10.28 -13.02 8.17
C LYS A 566 -10.35 -11.53 8.56
N ARG A 567 -11.49 -10.89 8.28
CA ARG A 567 -11.76 -9.48 8.61
C ARG A 567 -11.99 -9.22 10.10
N GLY A 568 -11.49 -8.06 10.51
CA GLY A 568 -11.63 -7.49 11.86
C GLY A 568 -11.71 -5.96 11.76
N ASN A 569 -11.61 -5.29 12.88
CA ASN A 569 -11.73 -3.84 12.97
C ASN A 569 -10.95 -3.27 14.18
N ASN A 570 -9.97 -4.01 14.70
CA ASN A 570 -9.30 -3.68 15.95
C ASN A 570 -8.00 -2.90 15.69
N ILE A 571 -7.77 -1.83 16.45
CA ILE A 571 -6.45 -1.25 16.69
C ILE A 571 -6.03 -1.70 18.10
N ILE A 572 -4.88 -2.35 18.22
CA ILE A 572 -4.43 -2.95 19.48
C ILE A 572 -3.08 -2.35 19.85
N ALA A 573 -2.99 -1.73 21.03
CA ALA A 573 -1.73 -1.28 21.60
C ALA A 573 -1.30 -2.20 22.74
N PHE A 574 0.00 -2.43 22.84
CA PHE A 574 0.64 -3.31 23.79
C PHE A 574 1.73 -2.58 24.56
N THR A 575 1.97 -2.98 25.80
CA THR A 575 3.03 -2.43 26.64
C THR A 575 3.58 -3.48 27.61
N VAL A 576 4.73 -3.18 28.20
CA VAL A 576 5.21 -3.82 29.44
C VAL A 576 4.88 -2.91 30.64
N ASP A 577 4.73 -3.49 31.82
CA ASP A 577 4.57 -2.76 33.10
C ASP A 577 5.87 -2.61 33.87
#